data_AF-A0A2T4A1G1-F1
#
_entry.id   AF-A0A2T4A1G1-F1
#
_cell.length_a   1.000
_cell.length_b   1.000
_cell.length_c   1.000
_cell.angle_alpha   90.00
_cell.angle_beta   90.00
_cell.angle_gamma   90.00
#
_symmetry.space_group_name_H-M   'P 1'
#
loop_
_entity.id
_entity.type
_entity.pdbx_description
1 polymer ?
#
loop_
_entity_poly.entity_id
_entity_poly.type
_entity_poly.pdbx_seq_one_letter_code
_entity_poly.pdbx_strand_id
1 'polypeptide(L)'
;MLSFWFDSTAYRTRWRDQSAMDQYVSQYDRPAMHDAIRKLKGACDSTSPPLTLQEAALRWIVNHSALGDGDGVIVGAKRIDQLESNVKDARAGPLPEHVRDTIEGLWSEVDMD
;
A
#
# COMPACT_ATOMS: atom_id res chain seq x y z
N MET A 1 1.03 -14.31 -31.61
CA MET A 1 0.25 -13.10 -31.29
C MET A 1 0.24 -12.99 -29.77
N LEU A 2 0.94 -11.99 -29.24
CA LEU A 2 1.23 -11.78 -27.83
C LEU A 2 0.02 -11.21 -27.09
N SER A 3 -0.41 -11.83 -26.00
CA SER A 3 -1.25 -11.20 -24.96
C SER A 3 -1.13 -11.99 -23.65
N PHE A 4 -0.01 -11.80 -22.95
CA PHE A 4 0.27 -12.36 -21.61
C PHE A 4 0.50 -11.27 -20.54
N TRP A 5 0.06 -10.04 -20.80
CA TRP A 5 0.27 -8.90 -19.91
C TRP A 5 -1.05 -8.14 -19.80
N PHE A 6 -1.47 -7.83 -18.57
CA PHE A 6 -2.80 -7.37 -18.12
C PHE A 6 -3.78 -8.48 -17.73
N ASP A 7 -3.48 -9.11 -16.59
CA ASP A 7 -4.51 -9.68 -15.74
C ASP A 7 -5.15 -8.55 -14.92
N SER A 8 -6.40 -8.18 -15.24
CA SER A 8 -7.21 -7.17 -14.53
C SER A 8 -7.81 -7.69 -13.23
N THR A 9 -7.61 -8.97 -12.92
CA THR A 9 -8.06 -9.58 -11.69
C THR A 9 -6.88 -9.61 -10.75
N ALA A 10 -6.96 -8.95 -9.60
CA ALA A 10 -5.88 -8.96 -8.62
C ALA A 10 -5.77 -10.31 -7.89
N TYR A 11 -5.84 -11.45 -8.61
CA TYR A 11 -5.69 -12.83 -8.08
C TYR A 11 -4.27 -13.15 -7.59
N ARG A 12 -3.48 -12.13 -7.23
CA ARG A 12 -2.10 -12.25 -6.71
C ARG A 12 -1.89 -11.33 -5.52
N THR A 13 -2.78 -11.36 -4.54
CA THR A 13 -2.43 -10.86 -3.20
C THR A 13 -1.41 -11.81 -2.56
N ARG A 14 -0.55 -11.27 -1.69
CA ARG A 14 0.50 -12.00 -0.96
C ARG A 14 -0.04 -13.18 -0.13
N TRP A 15 -1.35 -13.21 0.13
CA TRP A 15 -1.98 -14.02 1.17
C TRP A 15 -2.94 -15.09 0.63
N ARG A 16 -2.81 -15.49 -0.64
CA ARG A 16 -3.61 -16.59 -1.18
C ARG A 16 -3.41 -17.88 -0.38
N ASP A 17 -4.43 -18.31 0.37
CA ASP A 17 -4.62 -19.63 0.99
C ASP A 17 -3.47 -20.20 1.85
N GLN A 18 -2.36 -19.47 2.04
CA GLN A 18 -1.12 -19.96 2.64
C GLN A 18 -0.41 -18.83 3.37
N SER A 19 -0.95 -18.43 4.52
CA SER A 19 -0.18 -17.71 5.53
C SER A 19 0.18 -18.69 6.64
N ALA A 20 1.39 -18.61 7.19
CA ALA A 20 1.68 -19.26 8.47
C ALA A 20 0.82 -18.67 9.62
N MET A 21 0.14 -17.55 9.37
CA MET A 21 -0.69 -16.78 10.29
C MET A 21 -2.04 -16.46 9.60
N ASP A 22 -3.03 -17.33 9.77
CA ASP A 22 -4.35 -17.25 9.11
C ASP A 22 -5.08 -15.91 9.29
N GLN A 23 -4.81 -15.21 10.40
CA GLN A 23 -5.37 -13.89 10.69
C GLN A 23 -5.03 -12.82 9.63
N TYR A 24 -3.88 -12.93 8.94
CA TYR A 24 -3.55 -12.01 7.86
C TYR A 24 -4.39 -12.26 6.61
N VAL A 25 -4.71 -13.52 6.33
CA VAL A 25 -5.55 -13.89 5.18
C VAL A 25 -6.95 -13.34 5.40
N SER A 26 -7.55 -13.59 6.58
CA SER A 26 -8.91 -13.13 6.87
C SER A 26 -9.04 -11.61 6.86
N GLN A 27 -8.01 -10.88 7.30
CA GLN A 27 -8.05 -9.41 7.33
C GLN A 27 -7.82 -8.76 5.98
N TYR A 28 -6.86 -9.26 5.18
CA TYR A 28 -6.37 -8.57 3.99
C TYR A 28 -6.78 -9.22 2.67
N ASP A 29 -7.16 -10.49 2.64
CA ASP A 29 -7.59 -11.17 1.40
C ASP A 29 -9.11 -11.08 1.21
N ARG A 30 -9.60 -9.84 1.11
CA ARG A 30 -11.02 -9.52 0.93
C ARG A 30 -11.25 -8.75 -0.36
N PRO A 31 -12.39 -8.93 -1.05
CA PRO A 31 -12.71 -8.18 -2.27
C PRO A 31 -12.59 -6.66 -2.09
N ALA A 32 -13.11 -6.12 -0.99
CA ALA A 32 -13.02 -4.69 -0.67
C ALA A 32 -11.57 -4.20 -0.57
N MET A 33 -10.68 -4.98 0.05
CA MET A 33 -9.24 -4.66 0.12
C MET A 33 -8.61 -4.67 -1.27
N HIS A 34 -8.98 -5.62 -2.13
CA HIS A 34 -8.44 -5.69 -3.49
C HIS A 34 -8.88 -4.48 -4.34
N ASP A 35 -10.14 -4.07 -4.23
CA ASP A 35 -10.67 -2.88 -4.88
C ASP A 35 -9.99 -1.61 -4.39
N ALA A 36 -9.80 -1.48 -3.08
CA ALA A 36 -9.09 -0.37 -2.47
C ALA A 36 -7.65 -0.23 -3.02
N ILE A 37 -6.92 -1.35 -3.12
CA ILE A 37 -5.57 -1.37 -3.67
C ILE A 37 -5.56 -1.00 -5.16
N ARG A 38 -6.55 -1.45 -5.96
CA ARG A 38 -6.67 -1.03 -7.38
C ARG A 38 -6.86 0.48 -7.50
N LYS A 39 -7.73 1.06 -6.69
CA LYS A 39 -7.99 2.50 -6.68
C LYS A 39 -6.75 3.30 -6.28
N LEU A 40 -6.06 2.88 -5.22
CA LEU A 40 -4.80 3.50 -4.81
C LEU A 40 -3.72 3.39 -5.88
N LYS A 41 -3.60 2.24 -6.54
CA LYS A 41 -2.64 2.04 -7.63
C LYS A 41 -2.89 3.03 -8.78
N GLY A 42 -4.14 3.25 -9.15
CA GLY A 42 -4.49 4.25 -10.16
C GLY A 42 -4.08 5.68 -9.77
N ALA A 43 -4.27 6.06 -8.50
CA ALA A 43 -3.84 7.36 -7.99
C ALA A 43 -2.32 7.52 -7.95
N CYS A 44 -1.58 6.46 -7.59
CA CYS A 44 -0.12 6.46 -7.59
C CYS A 44 0.46 6.48 -9.02
N ASP A 45 -0.17 5.79 -9.97
CA ASP A 45 0.30 5.76 -11.37
C ASP A 45 0.10 7.09 -12.11
N SER A 46 -0.84 7.93 -11.65
CA SER A 46 -1.11 9.24 -12.23
C SER A 46 -0.13 10.33 -11.79
N THR A 47 0.75 10.06 -10.82
CA THR A 47 1.80 11.00 -10.40
C THR A 47 2.95 11.05 -11.41
N SER A 48 3.74 12.13 -11.39
CA SER A 48 4.96 12.25 -12.19
C SER A 48 6.14 12.64 -11.30
N PRO A 49 7.10 11.72 -11.03
CA PRO A 49 7.11 10.31 -11.43
C PRO A 49 6.03 9.47 -10.73
N PRO A 50 5.65 8.29 -11.29
CA PRO A 50 4.74 7.36 -10.64
C PRO A 50 5.25 6.90 -9.27
N LEU A 51 4.37 6.88 -8.27
CA LEU A 51 4.68 6.35 -6.94
C LEU A 51 4.49 4.85 -6.90
N THR A 52 5.30 4.16 -6.11
CA THR A 52 4.98 2.77 -5.75
C THR A 52 3.94 2.75 -4.63
N LEU A 53 3.16 1.66 -4.51
CA LEU A 53 2.23 1.50 -3.39
C LEU A 53 2.94 1.49 -2.03
N GLN A 54 4.16 0.94 -2.00
CA GLN A 54 4.99 0.87 -0.80
C GLN A 54 5.48 2.26 -0.38
N GLU A 55 5.94 3.07 -1.35
CA GLU A 55 6.31 4.46 -1.09
C GLU A 55 5.10 5.25 -0.59
N ALA A 56 3.94 5.10 -1.24
CA ALA A 56 2.72 5.78 -0.84
C ALA A 56 2.31 5.43 0.61
N ALA A 57 2.30 4.14 0.96
CA ALA A 57 1.96 3.68 2.30
C ALA A 57 2.94 4.22 3.36
N LEU A 58 4.25 4.16 3.13
CA LEU A 58 5.24 4.63 4.08
C LEU A 58 5.17 6.14 4.29
N ARG A 59 5.03 6.91 3.20
CA ARG A 59 4.88 8.37 3.29
C ARG A 59 3.58 8.75 3.98
N TRP A 60 2.50 7.99 3.77
CA TRP A 60 1.24 8.22 4.48
C TRP A 60 1.41 8.02 5.99
N ILE A 61 1.99 6.89 6.41
CA ILE A 61 2.22 6.61 7.85
C ILE A 61 3.03 7.72 8.50
N VAL A 62 4.12 8.18 7.87
CA VAL A 62 5.02 9.16 8.50
C VAL A 62 4.46 10.59 8.49
N ASN A 63 3.73 10.98 7.44
CA ASN A 63 3.37 12.39 7.25
C ASN A 63 1.88 12.71 7.46
N HIS A 64 1.00 11.71 7.49
CA HIS A 64 -0.46 11.91 7.50
C HIS A 64 -1.19 11.11 8.58
N SER A 65 -0.50 10.21 9.29
CA SER A 65 -1.09 9.49 10.42
C SER A 65 -1.11 10.35 11.70
N ALA A 66 -1.60 9.77 12.79
CA ALA A 66 -1.62 10.42 14.11
C ALA A 66 -0.25 10.40 14.84
N LEU A 67 0.80 9.85 14.23
CA LEU A 67 2.14 9.77 14.85
C LEU A 67 2.74 11.17 15.04
N GLY A 68 3.44 11.37 16.16
CA GLY A 68 4.09 12.62 16.52
C GLY A 68 5.56 12.47 16.92
N ASP A 69 6.10 13.52 17.52
CA ASP A 69 7.51 13.54 17.95
C ASP A 69 7.79 12.45 18.98
N GLY A 70 8.79 11.61 18.69
CA GLY A 70 9.21 10.51 19.55
C GLY A 70 8.54 9.16 19.24
N ASP A 71 7.49 9.15 18.41
CA ASP A 71 6.90 7.92 17.91
C ASP A 71 7.76 7.27 16.81
N GLY A 72 7.54 5.96 16.58
CA GLY A 72 8.35 5.18 15.64
C GLY A 72 7.52 4.21 14.79
N VAL A 73 8.01 3.95 13.57
CA VAL A 73 7.42 2.98 12.65
C VAL A 73 8.30 1.73 12.60
N ILE A 74 7.70 0.56 12.86
CA ILE A 74 8.38 -0.73 12.69
C ILE A 74 8.30 -1.15 11.22
N VAL A 75 9.45 -1.33 10.60
CA VAL A 75 9.57 -1.73 9.20
C VAL A 75 10.11 -3.14 9.09
N GLY A 76 9.34 -4.04 8.45
CA GLY A 76 9.79 -5.39 8.13
C GLY A 76 10.45 -5.46 6.75
N ALA A 77 11.62 -6.10 6.66
CA ALA A 77 12.33 -6.34 5.40
C ALA A 77 12.98 -7.73 5.42
N LYS A 78 13.06 -8.40 4.26
CA LYS A 78 13.75 -9.69 4.11
C LYS A 78 15.19 -9.53 3.62
N ARG A 79 15.52 -8.37 3.04
CA ARG A 79 16.82 -8.04 2.46
C ARG A 79 17.17 -6.59 2.79
N ILE A 80 18.46 -6.27 2.79
CA ILE A 80 18.97 -4.94 3.16
C ILE A 80 18.49 -3.87 2.17
N ASP A 81 18.51 -4.17 0.87
CA ASP A 81 18.02 -3.27 -0.19
C ASP A 81 16.56 -2.82 0.02
N GLN A 82 15.70 -3.72 0.50
CA GLN A 82 14.32 -3.40 0.87
C GLN A 82 14.25 -2.44 2.05
N LEU A 83 15.09 -2.64 3.07
CA LEU A 83 15.14 -1.75 4.23
C LEU A 83 15.63 -0.35 3.83
N GLU A 84 16.67 -0.27 3.01
CA GLU A 84 17.18 1.00 2.49
C GLU A 84 16.12 1.75 1.69
N SER A 85 15.39 1.07 0.81
CA SER A 85 14.26 1.65 0.08
C SER A 85 13.17 2.13 1.03
N ASN A 86 12.79 1.31 2.02
CA ASN A 86 11.76 1.70 2.99
C ASN A 86 12.13 2.96 3.77
N VAL A 87 13.37 3.04 4.25
CA VAL A 87 13.85 4.21 4.99
C VAL A 87 13.90 5.45 4.09
N LYS A 88 14.30 5.28 2.83
CA LYS A 88 14.28 6.37 1.85
C LYS A 88 12.87 6.88 1.63
N ASP A 89 11.92 5.99 1.38
CA ASP A 89 10.52 6.33 1.10
C ASP A 89 9.85 6.96 2.32
N ALA A 90 10.08 6.42 3.53
CA ALA A 90 9.56 6.98 4.79
C ALA A 90 10.06 8.40 5.06
N ARG A 91 11.27 8.75 4.59
CA ARG A 91 11.85 10.10 4.72
C ARG A 91 11.42 11.04 3.60
N ALA A 92 10.74 10.55 2.57
CA ALA A 92 10.17 11.42 1.58
C ALA A 92 9.03 12.23 2.22
N GLY A 93 8.89 13.47 1.76
CA GLY A 93 7.90 14.41 2.31
C GLY A 93 6.45 13.99 2.04
N PRO A 94 5.49 14.90 2.31
CA PRO A 94 4.07 14.60 2.20
C PRO A 94 3.67 14.13 0.80
N LEU A 95 2.65 13.28 0.72
CA LEU A 95 2.09 12.81 -0.54
C LEU A 95 1.45 13.96 -1.33
N PRO A 96 1.37 13.83 -2.67
CA PRO A 96 0.45 14.64 -3.45
C PRO A 96 -0.97 14.51 -2.90
N GLU A 97 -1.70 15.62 -2.87
CA GLU A 97 -3.03 15.72 -2.27
C GLU A 97 -4.00 14.65 -2.77
N HIS A 98 -4.05 14.39 -4.08
CA HIS A 98 -4.96 13.40 -4.64
C HIS A 98 -4.65 11.96 -4.19
N VAL A 99 -3.38 11.64 -3.91
CA VAL A 99 -2.99 10.31 -3.39
C VAL A 99 -3.38 10.21 -1.93
N ARG A 100 -3.12 11.24 -1.12
CA ARG A 100 -3.56 11.31 0.28
C ARG A 100 -5.07 11.13 0.38
N ASP A 101 -5.83 11.92 -0.36
CA ASP A 101 -7.30 11.90 -0.31
C ASP A 101 -7.86 10.57 -0.78
N THR A 102 -7.19 9.92 -1.74
CA THR A 102 -7.54 8.55 -2.13
C THR A 102 -7.39 7.60 -0.94
N ILE A 103 -6.25 7.63 -0.24
CA ILE A 103 -6.01 6.75 0.93
C ILE A 103 -7.03 6.99 2.05
N GLU A 104 -7.31 8.25 2.39
CA GLU A 104 -8.29 8.59 3.44
C GLU A 104 -9.70 8.07 3.12
N GLY A 105 -10.10 8.15 1.85
CA GLY A 105 -11.41 7.63 1.41
C GLY A 105 -11.52 6.11 1.53
N LEU A 106 -10.41 5.37 1.34
CA LEU A 106 -10.41 3.91 1.36
C LEU A 106 -10.76 3.32 2.71
N TRP A 107 -10.47 4.00 3.82
CA TRP A 107 -10.76 3.49 5.16
C TRP A 107 -12.24 3.14 5.32
N SER A 108 -13.13 4.04 4.87
CA SER A 108 -14.57 3.81 4.91
C SER A 108 -15.06 2.68 4.00
N GLU A 109 -14.33 2.39 2.93
CA GLU A 109 -14.68 1.32 1.97
C GLU A 109 -14.29 -0.06 2.50
N VAL A 110 -13.18 -0.17 3.26
CA VAL A 110 -12.66 -1.45 3.77
C VAL A 110 -13.17 -1.82 5.16
N ASP A 111 -13.63 -0.85 5.95
CA ASP A 111 -14.14 -1.04 7.32
C ASP A 111 -15.62 -1.47 7.35
N MET A 112 -16.37 -1.18 6.28
CA MET A 112 -17.80 -1.54 6.17
C MET A 112 -18.08 -2.90 5.51
N ASP A 113 -17.04 -3.65 5.17
CA ASP A 113 -17.08 -5.04 4.65
C ASP A 113 -16.61 -6.01 5.72
#